data_AF-A0A928D6W2-F1
#
_entry.id   AF-A0A928D6W2-F1
#
_cell.length_a   1.000
_cell.length_b   1.000
_cell.length_c   1.000
_cell.angle_alpha   90.00
_cell.angle_beta   90.00
_cell.angle_gamma   90.00
#
_symmetry.space_group_name_H-M   'P 1'
#
loop_
_entity.id
_entity.type
_entity.pdbx_description
1 polymer ?
#
loop_
_entity_poly.entity_id
_entity_poly.type
_entity_poly.pdbx_seq_one_letter_code
_entity_poly.pdbx_strand_id
1 'polypeptide(L)'
;MNRIRRHNQRKNGVLPGRVVLLSAVVMFHCVRAQVISDADRPETWFHLIGGNVSKAGLVADLEAVKAAGIGGIQFFHGRGGRWEGVSR
;
A
#
# COMPACT_ATOMS: atom_id res chain seq x y z
N MET A 1 23.91 -61.72 -48.43
CA MET A 1 23.19 -60.46 -48.07
C MET A 1 22.68 -60.58 -46.64
N ASN A 2 23.29 -59.89 -45.65
CA ASN A 2 22.79 -59.90 -44.26
C ASN A 2 22.82 -58.48 -43.67
N ARG A 3 21.64 -57.97 -43.30
CA ARG A 3 21.32 -56.56 -43.03
C ARG A 3 21.30 -56.27 -41.52
N ILE A 4 22.36 -55.62 -41.07
CA ILE A 4 22.44 -54.48 -40.13
C ILE A 4 21.50 -54.46 -38.89
N ARG A 5 22.16 -54.69 -37.73
CA ARG A 5 22.09 -54.00 -36.42
C ARG A 5 20.74 -53.48 -35.90
N ARG A 6 20.28 -54.10 -34.80
CA ARG A 6 19.28 -53.57 -33.86
C ARG A 6 19.80 -52.28 -33.23
N HIS A 7 19.11 -51.15 -33.43
CA HIS A 7 19.37 -49.91 -32.70
C HIS A 7 18.29 -49.72 -31.62
N ASN A 8 18.77 -49.66 -30.38
CA ASN A 8 18.04 -49.49 -29.14
C ASN A 8 17.47 -48.08 -29.05
N GLN A 9 16.20 -47.89 -29.40
CA GLN A 9 15.48 -46.64 -29.18
C GLN A 9 14.93 -46.62 -27.75
N ARG A 10 15.70 -46.06 -26.81
CA ARG A 10 15.20 -45.68 -25.47
C ARG A 10 14.23 -44.50 -25.64
N LYS A 11 12.94 -44.76 -25.48
CA LYS A 11 11.90 -43.73 -25.37
C LYS A 11 12.00 -43.10 -23.98
N ASN A 12 12.43 -41.84 -23.91
CA ASN A 12 12.37 -41.04 -22.68
C ASN A 12 10.90 -40.68 -22.39
N GLY A 13 10.24 -41.49 -21.56
CA GLY A 13 8.94 -41.17 -20.99
C GLY A 13 9.10 -40.26 -19.77
N VAL A 14 8.74 -38.98 -19.93
CA VAL A 14 8.57 -38.03 -18.83
C VAL A 14 7.36 -38.47 -18.00
N LEU A 15 7.56 -38.68 -16.69
CA LEU A 15 6.50 -39.07 -15.76
C LEU A 15 5.58 -37.86 -15.45
N PRO A 16 4.24 -37.99 -15.58
CA PRO A 16 3.31 -36.92 -15.27
C PRO A 16 3.00 -36.95 -13.76
N GLY A 17 3.37 -35.92 -13.01
CA GLY A 17 2.97 -35.88 -11.60
C GLY A 17 3.56 -34.80 -10.70
N ARG A 18 4.47 -33.95 -11.18
CA ARG A 18 5.13 -32.94 -10.32
C ARG A 18 4.81 -31.48 -10.61
N VAL A 19 3.86 -31.18 -11.50
CA VAL A 19 3.65 -29.80 -12.00
C VAL A 19 2.52 -29.04 -11.28
N VAL A 20 1.74 -29.65 -10.38
CA VAL A 20 0.52 -29.00 -9.86
C VAL A 20 0.74 -28.12 -8.61
N LEU A 21 1.89 -28.17 -7.93
CA LEU A 21 2.06 -27.44 -6.65
C LEU A 21 2.70 -26.05 -6.77
N LEU A 22 3.09 -25.59 -7.96
CA LEU A 22 3.83 -24.32 -8.11
C LEU A 22 2.96 -23.11 -8.49
N SER A 23 1.68 -23.29 -8.87
CA SER A 23 0.85 -22.16 -9.34
C SER A 23 0.15 -21.39 -8.22
N ALA A 24 0.01 -21.97 -7.02
CA ALA A 24 -0.68 -21.30 -5.91
C ALA A 24 0.18 -20.23 -5.22
N VAL A 25 1.51 -20.32 -5.29
CA VAL A 25 2.42 -19.36 -4.62
C VAL A 25 2.51 -18.01 -5.37
N VAL A 26 2.25 -18.02 -6.68
CA VAL A 26 2.37 -16.82 -7.54
C VAL A 26 1.17 -15.87 -7.35
N MET A 27 -0.02 -16.39 -7.03
CA MET A 27 -1.22 -15.56 -6.81
C MET A 27 -1.27 -14.89 -5.42
N PHE A 28 -0.45 -15.34 -4.46
CA PHE A 28 -0.38 -14.74 -3.13
C PHE A 28 0.48 -13.46 -3.05
N HIS A 29 1.21 -13.12 -4.11
CA HIS A 29 2.08 -11.92 -4.13
C HIS A 29 1.45 -10.69 -4.78
N CYS A 30 0.27 -10.81 -5.41
CA CYS A 30 -0.41 -9.67 -6.03
C CYS A 30 -1.14 -8.77 -5.02
N VAL A 31 -1.52 -9.31 -3.85
CA VAL A 31 -2.22 -8.57 -2.78
C VAL A 31 -1.28 -8.23 -1.64
N ARG A 32 -0.12 -7.64 -1.94
CA ARG A 32 0.54 -6.78 -0.96
C ARG A 32 0.07 -5.38 -1.26
N ALA A 33 -0.64 -4.78 -0.31
CA ALA A 33 -1.03 -3.38 -0.33
C ALA A 33 0.11 -2.57 -0.94
N GLN A 34 -0.17 -1.95 -2.08
CA GLN A 34 0.78 -1.07 -2.76
C GLN A 34 1.28 -0.09 -1.69
N VAL A 35 2.55 -0.18 -1.34
CA VAL A 35 3.18 0.82 -0.46
C VAL A 35 3.25 2.07 -1.32
N ILE A 36 2.20 2.89 -1.24
CA ILE A 36 2.19 4.24 -1.81
C ILE A 36 3.40 4.93 -1.19
N SER A 37 4.34 5.37 -2.01
CA SER A 37 5.52 6.07 -1.50
C SER A 37 5.05 7.36 -0.81
N ASP A 38 5.81 7.88 0.16
CA ASP A 38 5.38 9.12 0.83
C ASP A 38 5.21 10.30 -0.16
N ALA A 39 5.88 10.26 -1.31
CA ALA A 39 5.73 11.24 -2.39
C ALA A 39 4.39 11.14 -3.15
N ASP A 40 3.73 9.97 -3.10
CA ASP A 40 2.47 9.72 -3.80
C ASP A 40 1.24 9.96 -2.90
N ARG A 41 1.46 10.35 -1.64
CA ARG A 41 0.39 10.63 -0.68
C ARG A 41 -0.17 12.04 -0.89
N PRO A 42 -1.50 12.22 -0.87
CA PRO A 42 -2.08 13.55 -1.00
C PRO A 42 -1.70 14.42 0.19
N GLU A 43 -1.65 15.75 -0.04
CA GLU A 43 -1.54 16.76 1.02
C GLU A 43 -2.88 17.45 1.25
N THR A 44 -3.02 18.14 2.39
CA THR A 44 -4.21 18.93 2.70
C THR A 44 -3.88 20.33 3.19
N TRP A 45 -4.80 21.26 2.96
CA TRP A 45 -4.76 22.58 3.59
C TRP A 45 -5.40 22.49 4.98
N PHE A 46 -4.76 23.13 5.97
CA PHE A 46 -5.22 23.12 7.36
C PHE A 46 -5.27 24.53 7.91
N HIS A 47 -6.48 25.00 8.18
CA HIS A 47 -6.73 26.37 8.63
C HIS A 47 -6.90 26.42 10.14
N LEU A 48 -6.05 27.23 10.78
CA LEU A 48 -6.17 27.62 12.17
C LEU A 48 -6.92 28.96 12.23
N ILE A 49 -8.17 28.94 12.70
CA ILE A 49 -9.08 30.10 12.62
C ILE A 49 -9.34 30.72 13.99
N GLY A 50 -9.15 32.04 14.09
CA GLY A 50 -9.73 32.85 15.18
C GLY A 50 -9.22 32.53 16.59
N GLY A 51 -8.08 31.85 16.72
CA GLY A 51 -7.55 31.40 18.01
C GLY A 51 -8.31 30.22 18.61
N ASN A 52 -9.21 29.56 17.86
CA ASN A 52 -9.91 28.34 18.27
C ASN A 52 -8.98 27.11 18.13
N VAL A 53 -7.81 27.17 18.77
CA VAL A 53 -6.76 26.16 18.65
C VAL A 53 -6.26 25.81 20.04
N SER A 54 -6.21 24.52 20.33
CA SER A 54 -5.55 24.00 21.53
C SER A 54 -4.46 23.02 21.15
N LYS A 55 -3.43 22.88 21.99
CA LYS A 55 -2.37 21.90 21.75
C LYS A 55 -2.91 20.48 21.68
N ALA A 56 -3.84 20.12 22.56
CA ALA A 56 -4.45 18.80 22.60
C ALA A 56 -5.28 18.51 21.34
N GLY A 57 -6.11 19.47 20.90
CA GLY A 57 -6.88 19.35 19.66
C GLY A 57 -5.98 19.23 18.44
N LEU A 58 -4.96 20.09 18.34
CA LEU A 58 -4.03 20.04 17.22
C LEU A 58 -3.29 18.70 17.13
N VAL A 59 -2.86 18.12 18.26
CA VAL A 59 -2.24 16.78 18.25
C VAL A 59 -3.23 15.73 17.77
N ALA A 60 -4.48 15.74 18.25
CA ALA A 60 -5.49 14.79 17.81
C ALA A 60 -5.78 14.91 16.30
N ASP A 61 -5.87 16.13 15.78
CA ASP A 61 -6.10 16.39 14.36
C ASP A 61 -4.93 15.87 13.50
N LEU A 62 -3.68 16.09 13.94
CA LEU A 62 -2.50 15.61 13.22
C LEU A 62 -2.40 14.08 13.19
N GLU A 63 -2.73 13.42 14.30
CA GLU A 63 -2.80 11.95 14.34
C GLU A 63 -3.91 11.41 13.43
N ALA A 64 -5.06 12.09 13.37
CA ALA A 64 -6.15 11.74 12.46
C ALA A 64 -5.73 11.89 10.99
N VAL A 65 -5.05 12.99 10.64
CA VAL A 65 -4.52 13.22 9.28
C VAL A 65 -3.53 12.11 8.89
N LYS A 66 -2.63 11.74 9.80
CA LYS A 66 -1.67 10.66 9.58
C LYS A 66 -2.36 9.30 9.39
N ALA A 67 -3.34 9.00 10.25
CA ALA A 67 -4.13 7.77 10.18
C ALA A 67 -4.96 7.67 8.90
N ALA A 68 -5.40 8.81 8.34
CA ALA A 68 -6.12 8.89 7.08
C ALA A 68 -5.23 8.69 5.83
N GLY A 69 -3.91 8.52 5.98
CA GLY A 69 -3.02 8.31 4.84
C GLY A 69 -2.57 9.59 4.15
N ILE A 70 -2.84 10.77 4.71
CA ILE A 70 -2.39 12.06 4.17
C ILE A 70 -0.89 12.21 4.43
N GLY A 71 -0.14 12.67 3.42
CA GLY A 71 1.32 12.76 3.45
C GLY A 71 1.85 14.06 4.04
N GLY A 72 1.08 15.14 3.96
CA GLY A 72 1.52 16.46 4.39
C GLY A 72 0.38 17.44 4.60
N ILE A 73 0.74 18.58 5.20
CA ILE A 73 -0.20 19.63 5.58
C ILE A 73 0.41 20.99 5.27
N GLN A 74 -0.37 21.86 4.63
CA GLN A 74 -0.05 23.28 4.47
C GLN A 74 -0.85 24.09 5.49
N PHE A 75 -0.14 24.74 6.41
CA PHE A 75 -0.77 25.50 7.50
C PHE A 75 -1.11 26.92 7.08
N PHE A 76 -2.36 27.29 7.34
CA PHE A 76 -2.84 28.65 7.17
C PHE A 76 -3.37 29.17 8.50
N HIS A 77 -3.07 30.43 8.82
CA HIS A 77 -3.70 31.11 9.95
C HIS A 77 -4.67 32.17 9.43
N GLY A 78 -5.92 32.10 9.86
CA GLY A 78 -6.99 33.00 9.43
C GLY A 78 -7.56 33.81 10.59
N ARG A 79 -7.97 35.05 10.29
CA ARG A 79 -8.87 35.78 11.20
C ARG A 79 -10.27 35.17 11.11
N GLY A 80 -10.87 34.92 12.27
CA GLY A 80 -12.25 34.43 12.38
C GLY A 80 -12.78 34.66 13.78
N GLY A 81 -14.10 34.52 13.93
CA GLY A 81 -14.76 34.60 15.23
C GLY A 81 -14.39 33.43 16.13
N ARG A 82 -14.55 33.62 17.45
CA ARG A 82 -14.46 32.53 18.40
C ARG A 82 -15.63 31.58 18.19
N TRP A 83 -15.37 30.27 18.21
CA TRP A 83 -16.42 29.27 18.17
C TRP A 83 -17.17 29.23 19.50
N GLU A 84 -18.48 29.04 19.45
CA GLU A 84 -19.29 28.98 20.67
C GLU A 84 -18.86 27.79 21.55
N GLY A 85 -18.80 28.02 22.86
CA GLY A 85 -18.41 26.99 23.85
C GLY A 85 -16.90 26.79 24.05
N VAL A 86 -16.02 27.52 23.36
CA VAL A 86 -14.57 27.39 23.53
C VAL A 86 -14.01 28.44 24.52
N SER A 87 -13.52 27.98 25.68
CA SER A 87 -12.78 28.82 26.64
C SER A 87 -11.31 28.95 26.21
N ARG A 88 -10.66 30.06 26.61
CA ARG A 88 -9.22 30.30 26.35
C ARG A 88 -8.34 29.45 27.25
#